data_AF-A0A2E5C5U3-F1
#
_entry.id   AF-A0A2E5C5U3-F1
#
_cell.length_a   1.000
_cell.length_b   1.000
_cell.length_c   1.000
_cell.angle_alpha   90.00
_cell.angle_beta   90.00
_cell.angle_gamma   90.00
#
_symmetry.space_group_name_H-M   'P 1'
#
loop_
_entity.id
_entity.type
_entity.pdbx_description
1 polymer ?
#
loop_
_entity_poly.entity_id
_entity_poly.type
_entity_poly.pdbx_seq_one_letter_code
_entity_poly.pdbx_strand_id
1 'polypeptide(L)'
;MRAVWLPGSVTDDLTVVVNRNSYITAGVQTLFSGISECFWINLTGFQLIWWLSVLLGNSAVPVVLLLLVLHIAFHSQPLREIRVLLVCAILGFTVDGLLTLGGVFVFNQGSPWPPVWLVLLWLGFAATLRQCLRFFSRRHLLSAATGSVAGALTYWAAINLGAADFGFAVVPSLILLAVVWMALFPALMSLADRLGGDRVQV
;
A
#
# COMPACT_ATOMS: atom_id res chain seq x y z
N MET A 1 18.71 -21.47 76.82
CA MET A 1 19.56 -20.44 76.18
C MET A 1 18.64 -19.41 75.52
N ARG A 2 18.92 -18.12 75.77
CA ARG A 2 18.14 -16.91 75.43
C ARG A 2 18.02 -16.69 73.92
N ALA A 3 16.81 -16.33 73.45
CA ALA A 3 16.40 -15.01 72.90
C ALA A 3 16.89 -14.77 71.44
N VAL A 4 16.27 -14.03 70.53
CA VAL A 4 15.60 -12.73 70.58
C VAL A 4 14.79 -12.57 69.28
N TRP A 5 13.62 -11.94 69.33
CA TRP A 5 12.97 -11.30 68.17
C TRP A 5 13.33 -9.81 68.19
N LEU A 6 13.79 -9.21 67.07
CA LEU A 6 13.54 -7.79 66.74
C LEU A 6 13.62 -7.53 65.21
N PRO A 7 12.88 -6.52 64.70
CA PRO A 7 12.62 -6.25 63.28
C PRO A 7 13.43 -5.07 62.69
N GLY A 8 13.49 -4.96 61.36
CA GLY A 8 13.95 -3.76 60.62
C GLY A 8 13.72 -3.94 59.10
N SER A 9 12.78 -3.20 58.50
CA SER A 9 12.89 -1.85 57.90
C SER A 9 13.15 -1.94 56.37
N VAL A 10 12.12 -1.79 55.53
CA VAL A 10 11.73 -0.54 54.82
C VAL A 10 12.71 -0.18 53.69
N THR A 11 12.24 -0.41 52.45
CA THR A 11 12.44 0.33 51.17
C THR A 11 13.90 0.54 50.71
N ASP A 12 14.31 0.67 49.44
CA ASP A 12 13.75 0.98 48.13
C ASP A 12 14.75 0.35 47.11
N ASP A 13 14.29 -0.20 45.99
CA ASP A 13 14.72 0.30 44.68
C ASP A 13 13.93 -0.42 43.59
N LEU A 14 12.79 0.19 43.29
CA LEU A 14 12.15 0.08 41.99
C LEU A 14 13.14 0.59 40.93
N THR A 15 14.06 -0.25 40.48
CA THR A 15 14.68 -0.06 39.17
C THR A 15 13.66 -0.44 38.10
N VAL A 16 12.53 0.28 38.09
CA VAL A 16 11.85 0.59 36.85
C VAL A 16 12.90 1.36 36.07
N VAL A 17 13.56 0.67 35.14
CA VAL A 17 14.29 1.32 34.06
C VAL A 17 13.23 2.03 33.24
N VAL A 18 12.79 3.18 33.77
CA VAL A 18 12.00 4.16 33.07
C VAL A 18 12.92 4.66 31.99
N ASN A 19 12.82 4.04 30.83
CA ASN A 19 13.48 4.50 29.64
C ASN A 19 12.97 5.93 29.39
N ARG A 20 13.82 6.93 29.64
CA ARG A 20 13.48 8.34 29.45
C ARG A 20 13.12 8.67 27.99
N ASN A 21 13.46 7.78 27.05
CA ASN A 21 13.08 7.89 25.64
C ASN A 21 11.63 7.51 25.36
N SER A 22 10.92 6.86 26.29
CA SER A 22 9.50 6.49 26.13
C SER A 22 8.60 7.72 26.07
N TYR A 23 8.93 8.77 26.82
CA TYR A 23 8.10 9.98 26.94
C TYR A 23 8.20 10.87 25.71
N ILE A 24 9.38 10.93 25.08
CA ILE A 24 9.61 11.74 23.88
C ILE A 24 8.86 11.16 22.68
N THR A 25 8.66 9.83 22.64
CA THR A 25 7.87 9.17 21.58
C THR A 25 6.37 9.11 21.88
N ALA A 26 5.95 9.11 23.15
CA ALA A 26 4.53 9.09 23.52
C ALA A 26 3.82 10.44 23.29
N GLY A 27 4.52 11.57 23.46
CA GLY A 27 3.92 12.91 23.38
C GLY A 27 3.55 13.40 21.97
N VAL A 28 4.02 12.71 20.91
CA VAL A 28 3.76 13.06 19.50
C VAL A 28 3.08 11.90 18.76
N GLN A 29 2.47 10.95 19.46
CA GLN A 29 1.38 10.17 18.86
C GLN A 29 0.14 11.06 18.84
N THR A 30 0.13 11.96 17.86
CA THR A 30 -0.92 12.93 17.60
C THR A 30 -2.27 12.23 17.53
N LEU A 31 -3.33 12.86 18.06
CA LEU A 31 -4.74 12.46 17.94
C LEU A 31 -5.18 11.97 16.54
N PHE A 32 -4.40 12.27 15.49
CA PHE A 32 -4.65 11.96 14.10
C PHE A 32 -3.86 10.76 13.54
N SER A 33 -3.12 10.04 14.37
CA SER A 33 -2.39 8.83 13.97
C SER A 33 -3.37 7.67 13.67
N GLY A 34 -3.17 6.98 12.55
CA GLY A 34 -3.99 5.84 12.13
C GLY A 34 -5.26 6.20 11.35
N ILE A 35 -5.54 7.49 11.12
CA ILE A 35 -6.71 7.92 10.34
C ILE A 35 -6.67 7.35 8.92
N SER A 36 -5.48 7.31 8.30
CA SER A 36 -5.33 6.79 6.94
C SER A 36 -5.50 5.26 6.83
N GLU A 37 -5.57 4.54 7.96
CA GLU A 37 -5.82 3.10 8.02
C GLU A 37 -7.31 2.76 8.04
N CYS A 38 -8.16 3.73 8.41
CA CYS A 38 -9.60 3.53 8.43
C CYS A 38 -10.09 3.14 7.04
N PHE A 39 -10.86 2.05 6.97
CA PHE A 39 -11.31 1.43 5.72
C PHE A 39 -11.87 2.44 4.72
N TRP A 40 -12.82 3.28 5.15
CA TRP A 40 -13.49 4.24 4.27
C TRP A 40 -12.59 5.41 3.85
N ILE A 41 -11.69 5.85 4.71
CA ILE A 41 -10.76 6.94 4.42
C ILE A 41 -9.73 6.46 3.38
N ASN A 42 -9.18 5.27 3.61
CA ASN A 42 -8.23 4.64 2.69
C ASN A 42 -8.86 4.36 1.32
N LEU A 43 -10.06 3.77 1.31
CA LEU A 43 -10.79 3.49 0.08
C LEU A 43 -11.09 4.77 -0.70
N THR A 44 -11.60 5.80 -0.03
CA THR A 44 -11.90 7.10 -0.67
C THR A 44 -10.63 7.76 -1.21
N GLY A 45 -9.55 7.74 -0.44
CA GLY A 45 -8.25 8.28 -0.86
C GLY A 45 -7.73 7.59 -2.12
N PHE A 46 -7.80 6.26 -2.18
CA PHE A 46 -7.40 5.52 -3.38
C PHE A 46 -8.30 5.82 -4.57
N GLN A 47 -9.62 5.89 -4.40
CA GLN A 47 -10.52 6.23 -5.49
C GLN A 47 -10.24 7.63 -6.05
N LEU A 48 -9.95 8.61 -5.20
CA LEU A 48 -9.51 9.95 -5.64
C LEU A 48 -8.20 9.89 -6.43
N ILE A 49 -7.20 9.17 -5.92
CA ILE A 49 -5.91 8.99 -6.61
C ILE A 49 -6.14 8.35 -8.00
N TRP A 50 -6.98 7.31 -8.08
CA TRP A 50 -7.28 6.62 -9.33
C TRP A 50 -7.93 7.56 -10.35
N TRP A 51 -9.01 8.25 -9.96
CA TRP A 51 -9.71 9.17 -10.86
C TRP A 51 -8.84 10.34 -11.31
N LEU A 52 -8.10 10.96 -10.39
CA LEU A 52 -7.19 12.07 -10.72
C LEU A 52 -6.10 11.61 -11.70
N SER A 53 -5.51 10.44 -11.46
CA SER A 53 -4.44 9.91 -12.31
C SER A 53 -4.94 9.56 -13.71
N VAL A 54 -6.08 8.88 -13.80
CA VAL A 54 -6.65 8.42 -15.09
C VAL A 54 -7.17 9.59 -15.92
N LEU A 55 -7.85 10.56 -15.32
CA LEU A 55 -8.48 11.67 -16.06
C LEU A 55 -7.53 12.82 -16.37
N LEU A 56 -6.57 13.12 -15.49
CA LEU A 56 -5.71 14.30 -15.61
C LEU A 56 -4.25 13.95 -15.92
N GLY A 57 -3.87 12.67 -15.87
CA GLY A 57 -2.51 12.21 -16.16
C GLY A 57 -1.46 12.96 -15.36
N ASN A 58 -0.43 13.47 -16.03
CA ASN A 58 0.70 14.16 -15.38
C ASN A 58 0.28 15.46 -14.68
N SER A 59 -0.84 16.09 -15.07
CA SER A 59 -1.34 17.30 -14.41
C SER A 59 -1.85 17.03 -12.99
N ALA A 60 -2.23 15.78 -12.66
CA ALA A 60 -2.65 15.40 -11.31
C ALA A 60 -1.49 15.13 -10.33
N VAL A 61 -0.24 15.05 -10.81
CA VAL A 61 0.93 14.68 -10.01
C VAL A 61 1.04 15.45 -8.69
N PRO A 62 0.91 16.79 -8.63
CA PRO A 62 1.02 17.53 -7.37
C PRO A 62 -0.07 17.15 -6.35
N VAL A 63 -1.30 16.94 -6.82
CA VAL A 63 -2.44 16.61 -5.96
C VAL A 63 -2.35 15.17 -5.47
N VAL A 64 -2.01 14.23 -6.34
CA VAL A 64 -1.81 12.82 -5.97
C VAL A 64 -0.66 12.68 -4.99
N LEU A 65 0.45 13.39 -5.22
CA LEU A 65 1.58 13.39 -4.29
C LEU A 65 1.18 13.95 -2.93
N LEU A 66 0.39 15.03 -2.88
CA LEU A 66 -0.15 15.55 -1.63
C LEU A 66 -1.01 14.52 -0.90
N LEU A 67 -1.91 13.82 -1.59
CA LEU A 67 -2.73 12.76 -0.99
C LEU A 67 -1.88 11.62 -0.41
N LEU A 68 -0.83 11.20 -1.11
CA LEU A 68 0.11 10.18 -0.62
C LEU A 68 0.90 10.66 0.61
N VAL A 69 1.35 11.92 0.60
CA VAL A 69 2.04 12.51 1.76
C VAL A 69 1.10 12.57 2.96
N LEU A 70 -0.16 12.97 2.77
CA LEU A 70 -1.17 12.97 3.83
C LEU A 70 -1.47 11.55 4.33
N HIS A 71 -1.57 10.56 3.44
CA HIS A 71 -1.72 9.14 3.83
C HIS A 71 -0.60 8.71 4.77
N ILE A 72 0.66 8.99 4.42
CA ILE A 72 1.83 8.65 5.23
C ILE A 72 1.86 9.45 6.54
N ALA A 73 1.59 10.75 6.50
CA ALA A 73 1.62 11.63 7.68
C ALA A 73 0.59 11.21 8.75
N PHE A 74 -0.56 10.70 8.32
CA PHE A 74 -1.62 10.20 9.21
C PHE A 74 -1.57 8.69 9.45
N HIS A 75 -0.52 8.00 8.99
CA HIS A 75 -0.37 6.55 9.22
C HIS A 75 0.28 6.28 10.59
N SER A 76 -0.10 5.20 11.28
CA SER A 76 0.46 4.87 12.60
C SER A 76 1.92 4.43 12.53
N GLN A 77 2.33 3.84 11.40
CA GLN A 77 3.68 3.29 11.19
C GLN A 77 4.31 3.78 9.88
N PRO A 78 4.57 5.09 9.72
CA PRO A 78 4.86 5.70 8.42
C PRO A 78 6.06 5.10 7.69
N LEU A 79 7.16 4.82 8.41
CA LEU A 79 8.36 4.23 7.80
C LEU A 79 8.12 2.82 7.27
N ARG A 80 7.29 2.04 7.96
CA ARG A 80 6.92 0.69 7.53
C ARG A 80 6.00 0.74 6.32
N GLU A 81 5.07 1.67 6.32
CA GLU A 81 4.18 1.92 5.21
C GLU A 81 4.93 2.32 3.95
N ILE A 82 5.86 3.28 4.04
CA ILE A 82 6.72 3.69 2.92
C ILE A 82 7.42 2.48 2.30
N ARG A 83 7.96 1.57 3.12
CA ARG A 83 8.61 0.35 2.61
C ARG A 83 7.64 -0.53 1.82
N VAL A 84 6.41 -0.72 2.32
CA VAL A 84 5.37 -1.49 1.61
C VAL A 84 5.00 -0.80 0.30
N LEU A 85 4.77 0.52 0.33
CA LEU A 85 4.39 1.30 -0.85
C LEU A 85 5.45 1.17 -1.95
N LEU A 86 6.71 1.46 -1.62
CA LEU A 86 7.81 1.46 -2.58
C LEU A 86 8.01 0.08 -3.21
N VAL A 87 8.08 -0.98 -2.39
CA VAL A 87 8.37 -2.32 -2.89
C VAL A 87 7.22 -2.85 -3.76
N CYS A 88 5.97 -2.67 -3.34
CA CYS A 88 4.81 -3.11 -4.11
C CYS A 88 4.62 -2.28 -5.39
N ALA A 89 4.83 -0.97 -5.31
CA ALA A 89 4.74 -0.08 -6.47
C ALA A 89 5.82 -0.38 -7.51
N ILE A 90 7.06 -0.65 -7.09
CA ILE A 90 8.14 -1.04 -8.02
C ILE A 90 7.78 -2.33 -8.76
N LEU A 91 7.27 -3.35 -8.05
CA LEU A 91 6.88 -4.62 -8.67
C LEU A 91 5.77 -4.39 -9.71
N GLY A 92 4.70 -3.68 -9.33
CA GLY A 92 3.59 -3.38 -10.22
C GLY A 92 4.00 -2.52 -11.43
N PHE A 93 4.75 -1.45 -11.19
CA PHE A 93 5.25 -0.57 -12.24
C PHE A 93 6.19 -1.30 -13.21
N THR A 94 6.98 -2.26 -12.72
CA THR A 94 7.81 -3.11 -13.58
C THR A 94 6.95 -3.96 -14.51
N VAL A 95 5.85 -4.54 -14.01
CA VAL A 95 4.91 -5.30 -14.85
C VAL A 95 4.30 -4.40 -15.92
N ASP A 96 3.84 -3.20 -15.55
CA ASP A 96 3.32 -2.25 -16.52
C ASP A 96 4.37 -1.83 -17.55
N GLY A 97 5.61 -1.59 -17.11
CA GLY A 97 6.73 -1.31 -18.01
C GLY A 97 7.00 -2.44 -19.00
N LEU A 98 6.94 -3.70 -18.56
CA LEU A 98 7.09 -4.87 -19.44
C LEU A 98 5.92 -4.98 -20.42
N LEU A 99 4.69 -4.69 -19.99
CA LEU A 99 3.51 -4.68 -20.86
C LEU A 99 3.59 -3.54 -21.89
N THR A 100 4.09 -2.36 -21.52
CA THR A 100 4.35 -1.25 -22.42
C THR A 100 5.44 -1.58 -23.43
N LEU A 101 6.58 -2.13 -22.98
CA LEU A 101 7.67 -2.56 -23.86
C LEU A 101 7.23 -3.68 -24.82
N GLY A 102 6.34 -4.56 -24.35
CA GLY A 102 5.71 -5.61 -25.16
C GLY A 102 4.62 -5.10 -26.12
N GLY A 103 4.32 -3.80 -26.13
CA GLY A 103 3.33 -3.18 -27.02
C GLY A 103 1.87 -3.37 -26.58
N VAL A 104 1.61 -3.89 -25.39
CA VAL A 104 0.23 -4.06 -24.88
C VAL A 104 -0.39 -2.70 -24.57
N PHE A 105 0.37 -1.84 -23.88
CA PHE A 105 -0.04 -0.47 -23.55
C PHE A 105 0.70 0.54 -24.40
N VAL A 106 -0.05 1.49 -24.96
CA VAL A 106 0.48 2.62 -25.71
C VAL A 106 0.05 3.91 -25.00
N PHE A 107 1.02 4.74 -24.62
CA PHE A 107 0.79 6.01 -23.95
C PHE A 107 1.05 7.19 -24.90
N ASN A 108 0.17 8.19 -24.88
CA ASN A 108 0.15 9.32 -25.83
C ASN A 108 1.21 10.42 -25.59
N GLN A 109 2.28 10.13 -24.84
CA GLN A 109 3.29 11.11 -24.40
C GLN A 109 4.63 11.01 -25.15
N GLY A 110 4.70 10.23 -26.24
CA GLY A 110 5.88 10.15 -27.13
C GLY A 110 7.11 9.47 -26.52
N SER A 111 6.99 8.85 -25.35
CA SER A 111 8.04 8.08 -24.68
C SER A 111 7.67 6.60 -24.65
N PRO A 112 8.63 5.67 -24.84
CA PRO A 112 8.39 4.23 -24.67
C PRO A 112 8.19 3.82 -23.20
N TRP A 113 8.36 4.74 -22.26
CA TRP A 113 8.24 4.49 -20.83
C TRP A 113 6.87 4.91 -20.28
N PRO A 114 6.33 4.18 -19.28
CA PRO A 114 5.09 4.58 -18.64
C PRO A 114 5.20 5.96 -17.96
N PRO A 115 4.10 6.71 -17.87
CA PRO A 115 4.06 8.06 -17.30
C PRO A 115 4.35 8.09 -15.80
N VAL A 116 4.81 9.24 -15.32
CA VAL A 116 5.10 9.48 -13.89
C VAL A 116 3.84 9.32 -13.04
N TRP A 117 2.67 9.73 -13.53
CA TRP A 117 1.41 9.54 -12.81
C TRP A 117 1.12 8.07 -12.49
N LEU A 118 1.58 7.13 -13.33
CA LEU A 118 1.34 5.70 -13.13
C LEU A 118 2.15 5.16 -11.93
N VAL A 119 3.35 5.70 -11.69
CA VAL A 119 4.12 5.37 -10.47
C VAL A 119 3.35 5.79 -9.23
N LEU A 120 2.77 6.98 -9.23
CA LEU A 120 1.99 7.48 -8.10
C LEU A 120 0.68 6.70 -7.90
N LEU A 121 0.04 6.29 -9.00
CA LEU A 121 -1.12 5.42 -8.96
C LEU A 121 -0.77 4.07 -8.32
N TRP A 122 0.39 3.49 -8.65
CA TRP A 122 0.91 2.28 -8.02
C TRP A 122 1.19 2.45 -6.53
N LEU A 123 1.73 3.60 -6.10
CA LEU A 123 1.89 3.91 -4.68
C LEU A 123 0.53 4.01 -3.98
N GLY A 124 -0.45 4.64 -4.61
CA GLY A 124 -1.82 4.73 -4.10
C GLY A 124 -2.48 3.36 -3.97
N PHE A 125 -2.32 2.50 -4.97
CA PHE A 125 -2.82 1.12 -4.93
C PHE A 125 -2.12 0.32 -3.82
N ALA A 126 -0.79 0.42 -3.70
CA ALA A 126 -0.05 -0.24 -2.65
C ALA A 126 -0.51 0.18 -1.24
N ALA A 127 -0.96 1.42 -1.07
CA ALA A 127 -1.50 1.97 0.17
C ALA A 127 -2.86 1.38 0.57
N THR A 128 -3.48 0.55 -0.28
CA THR A 128 -4.72 -0.16 0.03
C THR A 128 -4.51 -1.58 0.54
N LEU A 129 -3.35 -2.19 0.23
CA LEU A 129 -3.10 -3.62 0.39
C LEU A 129 -3.25 -4.09 1.84
N ARG A 130 -2.78 -3.30 2.81
CA ARG A 130 -2.84 -3.61 4.25
C ARG A 130 -4.04 -2.99 4.97
N GLN A 131 -4.84 -2.21 4.26
CA GLN A 131 -5.93 -1.42 4.79
C GLN A 131 -7.24 -1.99 4.25
N CYS A 132 -7.87 -1.33 3.27
CA CYS A 132 -9.16 -1.78 2.76
C CYS A 132 -9.12 -3.13 2.01
N LEU A 133 -7.96 -3.55 1.49
CA LEU A 133 -7.79 -4.85 0.84
C LEU A 133 -7.25 -5.95 1.76
N ARG A 134 -7.02 -5.68 3.05
CA ARG A 134 -6.48 -6.66 4.01
C ARG A 134 -7.31 -7.95 4.07
N PHE A 135 -8.60 -7.90 3.73
CA PHE A 135 -9.46 -9.08 3.63
C PHE A 135 -8.92 -10.18 2.68
N PHE A 136 -8.19 -9.80 1.63
CA PHE A 136 -7.58 -10.75 0.69
C PHE A 136 -6.26 -11.34 1.21
N SER A 137 -5.70 -10.78 2.30
CA SER A 137 -4.54 -11.33 3.00
C SER A 137 -4.85 -12.78 3.40
N ARG A 138 -3.93 -13.69 3.08
CA ARG A 138 -4.02 -15.14 3.34
C ARG A 138 -5.11 -15.91 2.55
N ARG A 139 -5.93 -15.25 1.72
CA ARG A 139 -6.95 -15.89 0.87
C ARG A 139 -6.48 -15.97 -0.58
N HIS A 140 -5.40 -16.70 -0.84
CA HIS A 140 -4.69 -16.67 -2.13
C HIS A 140 -5.58 -16.98 -3.34
N LEU A 141 -6.49 -17.95 -3.25
CA LEU A 141 -7.41 -18.27 -4.36
C LEU A 141 -8.41 -17.15 -4.62
N LEU A 142 -8.97 -16.56 -3.57
CA LEU A 142 -9.91 -15.44 -3.70
C LEU A 142 -9.19 -14.20 -4.23
N SER A 143 -7.98 -13.94 -3.73
CA SER A 143 -7.12 -12.88 -4.25
C SER A 143 -6.80 -13.11 -5.73
N ALA A 144 -6.43 -14.32 -6.15
CA ALA A 144 -6.17 -14.62 -7.56
C ALA A 144 -7.41 -14.38 -8.44
N ALA A 145 -8.58 -14.90 -8.05
CA ALA A 145 -9.81 -14.74 -8.81
C ALA A 145 -10.26 -13.27 -8.89
N THR A 146 -10.29 -12.56 -7.76
CA THR A 146 -10.67 -11.15 -7.72
C THR A 146 -9.64 -10.28 -8.45
N GLY A 147 -8.34 -10.55 -8.28
CA GLY A 147 -7.26 -9.85 -8.97
C GLY A 147 -7.39 -10.01 -10.48
N SER A 148 -7.60 -11.23 -10.96
CA SER A 148 -7.82 -11.52 -12.39
C SER A 148 -8.92 -10.64 -13.00
N VAL A 149 -10.07 -10.56 -12.34
CA VAL A 149 -11.22 -9.82 -12.87
C VAL A 149 -11.06 -8.31 -12.65
N ALA A 150 -10.82 -7.88 -11.41
CA ALA A 150 -10.73 -6.47 -11.05
C ALA A 150 -9.53 -5.78 -11.72
N GLY A 151 -8.40 -6.48 -11.82
CA GLY A 151 -7.21 -6.03 -12.53
C GLY A 151 -7.48 -5.79 -14.01
N ALA A 152 -8.03 -6.78 -14.72
CA ALA A 152 -8.37 -6.58 -16.13
C ALA A 152 -9.38 -5.43 -16.35
N LEU A 153 -10.41 -5.36 -15.50
CA LEU A 153 -11.45 -4.33 -15.61
C LEU A 153 -10.95 -2.92 -15.30
N THR A 154 -10.04 -2.73 -14.34
CA THR A 154 -9.53 -1.39 -14.01
C THR A 154 -8.69 -0.81 -15.14
N TYR A 155 -7.88 -1.63 -15.83
CA TYR A 155 -7.13 -1.19 -17.01
C TYR A 155 -8.05 -0.94 -18.19
N TRP A 156 -9.05 -1.80 -18.40
CA TRP A 156 -10.06 -1.57 -19.42
C TRP A 156 -10.80 -0.24 -19.20
N ALA A 157 -11.19 0.05 -17.96
CA ALA A 157 -11.82 1.32 -17.60
C ALA A 157 -10.89 2.51 -17.87
N ALA A 158 -9.62 2.43 -17.46
CA ALA A 158 -8.64 3.48 -17.70
C ALA A 158 -8.43 3.76 -19.20
N ILE A 159 -8.39 2.72 -20.03
CA ILE A 159 -8.27 2.84 -21.48
C ILE A 159 -9.52 3.46 -22.11
N ASN A 160 -10.72 3.04 -21.70
CA ASN A 160 -11.96 3.67 -22.17
C ASN A 160 -12.11 5.14 -21.75
N LEU A 161 -11.41 5.55 -20.68
CA LEU A 161 -11.34 6.94 -20.22
C LEU A 161 -10.20 7.74 -20.87
N GLY A 162 -9.42 7.13 -21.77
CA GLY A 162 -8.37 7.80 -22.54
C GLY A 162 -7.02 7.92 -21.85
N ALA A 163 -6.76 7.19 -20.77
CA ALA A 163 -5.46 7.22 -20.08
C ALA A 163 -4.34 6.54 -20.87
N ALA A 164 -4.69 5.54 -21.69
CA ALA A 164 -3.81 4.78 -22.57
C ALA A 164 -4.63 4.08 -23.65
N ASP A 165 -3.95 3.49 -24.62
CA ASP A 165 -4.54 2.65 -25.67
C ASP A 165 -4.01 1.21 -25.59
N PHE A 166 -4.81 0.25 -26.04
CA PHE A 166 -4.30 -1.11 -26.29
C PHE A 166 -3.60 -1.16 -27.65
N GLY A 167 -2.33 -1.57 -27.68
CA GLY A 167 -1.60 -1.80 -28.93
C GLY A 167 -1.97 -3.11 -29.63
N PHE A 168 -2.62 -4.03 -28.92
CA PHE A 168 -3.21 -5.26 -29.47
C PHE A 168 -4.74 -5.23 -29.43
N ALA A 169 -5.37 -6.23 -30.03
CA ALA A 169 -6.83 -6.39 -29.96
C ALA A 169 -7.33 -6.49 -28.51
N VAL A 170 -8.48 -5.89 -28.23
CA VAL A 170 -9.03 -5.72 -26.87
C VAL A 170 -9.15 -7.06 -26.13
N VAL A 171 -9.77 -8.08 -26.73
CA VAL A 171 -10.02 -9.36 -26.05
C VAL A 171 -8.71 -10.07 -25.64
N PRO A 172 -7.72 -10.28 -26.53
CA PRO A 172 -6.42 -10.81 -26.14
C PRO A 172 -5.73 -10.01 -25.03
N SER A 173 -5.77 -8.67 -25.10
CA SER A 173 -5.18 -7.82 -24.07
C SER A 173 -5.86 -8.01 -22.70
N LEU A 174 -7.19 -8.11 -22.67
CA LEU A 174 -7.93 -8.37 -21.42
C LEU A 174 -7.65 -9.76 -20.85
N ILE A 175 -7.52 -10.79 -21.69
CA ILE A 175 -7.15 -12.14 -21.25
C ILE A 175 -5.73 -12.12 -20.67
N LEU A 176 -4.79 -11.46 -21.34
CA LEU A 176 -3.42 -11.30 -20.85
C LEU A 176 -3.41 -10.60 -19.48
N LEU A 177 -4.14 -9.48 -19.35
CA LEU A 177 -4.24 -8.76 -18.09
C LEU A 177 -4.87 -9.60 -16.99
N ALA A 178 -5.90 -10.37 -17.31
CA ALA A 178 -6.52 -11.28 -16.36
C ALA A 178 -5.53 -12.31 -15.82
N VAL A 179 -4.71 -12.92 -16.70
CA VAL A 179 -3.67 -13.88 -16.32
C VAL A 179 -2.57 -13.23 -15.49
N VAL A 180 -2.09 -12.05 -15.91
CA VAL A 180 -1.05 -11.30 -15.18
C VAL A 180 -1.53 -10.93 -13.79
N TRP A 181 -2.74 -10.36 -13.67
CA TRP A 181 -3.29 -9.93 -12.39
C TRP A 181 -3.71 -11.08 -11.47
N MET A 182 -4.07 -12.24 -12.05
CA MET A 182 -4.32 -13.47 -11.29
C MET A 182 -3.09 -13.87 -10.46
N ALA A 183 -1.88 -13.65 -10.97
CA ALA A 183 -0.64 -13.93 -10.25
C ALA A 183 -0.13 -12.72 -9.46
N LEU A 184 -0.22 -11.52 -10.03
CA LEU A 184 0.34 -10.30 -9.46
C LEU A 184 -0.36 -9.89 -8.15
N PHE A 185 -1.69 -9.91 -8.12
CA PHE A 185 -2.42 -9.46 -6.92
C PHE A 185 -2.12 -10.32 -5.67
N PRO A 186 -2.20 -11.66 -5.70
CA PRO A 186 -1.83 -12.46 -4.54
C PRO A 186 -0.35 -12.34 -4.16
N ALA A 187 0.54 -12.08 -5.13
CA ALA A 187 1.95 -11.79 -4.85
C ALA A 187 2.11 -10.47 -4.09
N LEU A 188 1.42 -9.40 -4.50
CA LEU A 188 1.41 -8.11 -3.83
C LEU A 188 0.83 -8.20 -2.41
N MET A 189 -0.29 -8.90 -2.23
CA MET A 189 -0.86 -9.16 -0.89
C MET A 189 0.16 -9.87 0.01
N SER A 190 0.80 -10.92 -0.49
CA SER A 190 1.79 -11.69 0.27
C SER A 190 3.03 -10.85 0.63
N LEU A 191 3.46 -9.97 -0.29
CA LEU A 191 4.60 -9.08 -0.09
C LEU A 191 4.28 -7.99 0.94
N ALA A 192 3.10 -7.38 0.83
CA ALA A 192 2.61 -6.39 1.77
C ALA A 192 2.48 -6.98 3.19
N ASP A 193 1.94 -8.19 3.32
CA ASP A 193 1.84 -8.89 4.62
C ASP A 193 3.22 -9.17 5.25
N ARG A 194 4.19 -9.60 4.42
CA ARG A 194 5.55 -9.90 4.89
C ARG A 194 6.29 -8.65 5.38
N LEU A 195 6.14 -7.53 4.68
CA LEU A 195 6.79 -6.25 4.99
C LEU A 195 6.07 -5.49 6.11
N GLY A 196 4.74 -5.56 6.09
CA GLY A 196 3.83 -5.08 7.13
C GLY A 196 3.83 -5.94 8.39
N GLY A 197 4.59 -7.05 8.39
CA GLY A 197 4.89 -7.99 9.48
C GLY A 197 3.73 -8.29 10.43
N ASP A 198 2.57 -8.58 9.86
CA ASP A 198 1.41 -9.17 10.53
C ASP A 198 1.59 -10.68 10.74
N ARG A 199 2.80 -11.12 11.09
CA ARG A 199 3.09 -12.51 11.45
C ARG A 199 2.68 -12.77 12.90
N VAL A 200 1.40 -13.04 13.13
CA VAL A 200 1.03 -13.97 14.21
C VAL A 200 1.32 -15.36 13.69
N GLN A 201 2.32 -16.00 14.31
CA GLN A 201 2.63 -17.41 14.15
C GLN A 201 1.43 -18.23 14.63
N VAL A 202 0.98 -19.17 13.82
CA VAL A 202 0.30 -20.38 14.28
C VAL A 202 0.92 -21.54 13.54
#